data_AF-A0AAD5SN31-F1
#
_entry.id   AF-A0AAD5SN31-F1
#
_cell.length_a   1.000
_cell.length_b   1.000
_cell.length_c   1.000
_cell.angle_alpha   90.00
_cell.angle_beta   90.00
_cell.angle_gamma   90.00
#
_symmetry.space_group_name_H-M   'P 1'
#
loop_
_entity.id
_entity.type
_entity.pdbx_description
1 polymer ?
#
loop_
_entity_poly.entity_id
_entity_poly.type
_entity_poly.pdbx_seq_one_letter_code
_entity_poly.pdbx_strand_id
1 'polypeptide(L)'
;MRRRPCITLVLREKNTAQQILNEHQVIARLEKFPIKLFVYRFSSSIAVIEQVRIIDKTHVFITMHGMAMAHIVFLKPNAYVIELFPYAFKKVVYQNMASVLNVR
;
A
#
# COMPACT_ATOMS: atom_id res chain seq x y z
N MET A 1 -26.71 7.52 -0.70
CA MET A 1 -25.44 8.21 -0.35
C MET A 1 -24.26 7.26 -0.60
N ARG A 2 -23.35 7.57 -1.54
CA ARG A 2 -22.10 6.80 -1.67
C ARG A 2 -21.20 7.13 -0.47
N ARG A 3 -20.85 6.12 0.34
CA ARG A 3 -19.91 6.28 1.46
C ARG A 3 -18.53 6.67 0.94
N ARG A 4 -17.84 7.60 1.63
CA ARG A 4 -16.45 7.97 1.30
C ARG A 4 -15.56 6.72 1.33
N PRO A 5 -14.73 6.45 0.31
CA PRO A 5 -13.81 5.32 0.31
C PRO A 5 -12.82 5.40 1.48
N CYS A 6 -12.56 4.26 2.13
CA CYS A 6 -11.50 4.13 3.13
C CYS A 6 -10.19 3.75 2.45
N ILE A 7 -9.18 4.60 2.59
CA ILE A 7 -7.83 4.36 2.09
C ILE A 7 -6.92 4.07 3.30
N THR A 8 -6.15 3.00 3.20
CA THR A 8 -5.20 2.60 4.23
C THR A 8 -3.80 2.68 3.66
N LEU A 9 -2.99 3.59 4.18
CA LEU A 9 -1.57 3.73 3.88
C LEU A 9 -0.76 3.03 4.98
N VAL A 10 -0.05 1.97 4.63
CA VAL A 10 0.88 1.28 5.55
C VAL A 10 2.31 1.70 5.23
N LEU A 11 2.91 2.40 6.20
CA LEU A 11 4.27 2.90 6.15
C LEU A 11 5.25 1.91 6.79
N ARG A 12 6.47 1.86 6.25
CA ARG A 12 7.59 1.07 6.78
C ARG A 12 8.34 1.83 7.85
N GLU A 13 8.77 1.16 8.91
CA GLU A 13 9.57 1.76 9.99
C GLU A 13 10.66 2.70 9.45
N LYS A 14 10.92 3.77 10.23
CA LYS A 14 11.93 4.76 9.85
C LYS A 14 13.31 4.10 9.75
N ASN A 15 14.17 4.67 8.92
CA ASN A 15 15.54 4.19 8.65
C ASN A 15 15.60 2.82 7.97
N THR A 16 14.58 2.47 7.18
CA THR A 16 14.60 1.28 6.32
C THR A 16 14.79 1.66 4.85
N ALA A 17 15.41 0.79 4.05
CA ALA A 17 15.67 1.04 2.63
C ALA A 17 14.39 1.22 1.77
N GLN A 18 13.23 0.84 2.31
CA GLN A 18 11.92 0.93 1.65
C GLN A 18 11.04 1.99 2.32
N GLN A 19 11.62 2.95 3.04
CA GLN A 19 10.89 4.06 3.63
C GLN A 19 10.47 5.08 2.55
N ILE A 20 9.29 5.66 2.69
CA ILE A 20 8.90 6.84 1.92
C ILE A 20 9.58 8.07 2.56
N LEU A 21 10.48 8.74 1.85
CA LEU A 21 11.23 9.86 2.43
C LEU A 21 10.34 11.10 2.66
N ASN A 22 9.30 11.26 1.84
CA ASN A 22 8.38 12.39 1.86
C ASN A 22 6.97 12.01 2.36
N GLU A 23 6.87 11.15 3.38
CA GLU A 23 5.59 10.70 3.97
C GLU A 23 4.60 11.83 4.23
N HIS A 24 5.06 12.93 4.84
CA HIS A 24 4.23 14.09 5.13
C HIS A 24 3.59 14.70 3.87
N GLN A 25 4.32 14.74 2.76
CA GLN A 25 3.78 15.24 1.49
C GLN A 25 2.77 14.27 0.90
N VAL A 26 3.02 12.96 0.98
CA VAL A 26 2.08 11.93 0.50
C VAL A 26 0.77 12.00 1.29
N ILE A 27 0.84 12.05 2.61
CA ILE A 27 -0.33 12.16 3.50
C ILE A 27 -1.10 13.46 3.20
N ALA A 28 -0.41 14.60 3.18
CA ALA A 28 -1.05 15.89 2.90
C ALA A 28 -1.69 15.97 1.50
N ARG A 29 -1.21 15.18 0.52
CA ARG A 29 -1.85 15.06 -0.80
C ARG A 29 -3.08 14.17 -0.76
N LEU A 30 -3.02 13.04 -0.04
CA LEU A 30 -4.14 12.12 0.12
C LEU A 30 -5.32 12.77 0.87
N GLU A 31 -5.03 13.57 1.89
CA GLU A 31 -6.04 14.29 2.70
C GLU A 31 -6.87 15.31 1.89
N LYS A 32 -6.38 15.76 0.73
CA LYS A 32 -7.11 16.68 -0.15
C LYS A 32 -8.27 16.01 -0.90
N PHE A 33 -8.30 14.68 -0.95
CA PHE A 33 -9.38 13.94 -1.60
C PHE A 33 -10.55 13.72 -0.64
N PRO A 34 -11.79 13.55 -1.15
CA PRO A 34 -12.98 13.28 -0.33
C PRO A 34 -13.02 11.82 0.16
N ILE A 35 -11.96 11.38 0.85
CA ILE A 35 -11.73 10.01 1.33
C ILE A 35 -11.69 9.95 2.86
N LYS A 36 -11.66 8.73 3.41
CA LYS A 36 -11.25 8.48 4.80
C LYS A 36 -9.86 7.88 4.76
N LEU A 37 -8.85 8.62 5.22
CA LEU A 37 -7.46 8.18 5.23
C LEU A 37 -7.11 7.58 6.60
N PHE A 38 -6.53 6.38 6.59
CA PHE A 38 -5.91 5.76 7.75
C PHE A 38 -4.43 5.50 7.46
N VAL A 39 -3.56 5.92 8.36
CA VAL A 39 -2.10 5.76 8.23
C VAL A 39 -1.61 4.89 9.37
N TYR A 40 -0.95 3.78 9.03
CA TYR A 40 -0.44 2.82 10.01
C TYR A 40 1.03 2.49 9.79
N ARG A 41 1.67 2.08 10.88
CA ARG A 41 2.94 1.36 10.89
C ARG A 41 2.65 0.01 11.52
N PHE A 42 2.61 -1.04 10.71
CA PHE A 42 2.41 -2.39 11.22
C PHE A 42 3.72 -2.86 11.85
N SER A 43 3.85 -2.58 13.14
CA SER A 43 4.97 -3.00 13.98
C SER A 43 4.50 -4.06 14.97
N SER A 44 5.39 -4.52 15.84
CA SER A 44 5.08 -5.50 16.90
C SER A 44 4.02 -5.03 17.89
N SER A 45 3.67 -3.74 17.91
CA SER A 45 2.63 -3.21 18.80
C SER A 45 1.19 -3.43 18.32
N ILE A 46 1.00 -3.82 17.05
CA ILE A 46 -0.33 -4.09 16.50
C ILE A 46 -0.44 -5.59 16.22
N ALA A 47 -1.32 -6.27 16.95
CA ALA A 47 -1.59 -7.69 16.74
C ALA A 47 -2.03 -7.96 15.30
N VAL A 48 -1.59 -9.09 14.73
CA VAL A 48 -1.90 -9.47 13.33
C VAL A 48 -3.40 -9.47 13.06
N ILE A 49 -4.21 -9.93 14.02
CA ILE A 49 -5.67 -9.93 13.87
C ILE A 49 -6.25 -8.52 13.71
N GLU A 50 -5.66 -7.51 14.36
CA GLU A 50 -6.08 -6.12 14.20
C GLU A 50 -5.63 -5.55 12.85
N GLN A 51 -4.43 -5.92 12.39
CA GLN A 51 -3.98 -5.60 11.03
C GLN A 51 -4.95 -6.15 9.99
N VAL A 52 -5.38 -7.41 10.13
CA VAL A 52 -6.38 -8.06 9.26
C VAL A 52 -7.71 -7.29 9.29
N ARG A 53 -8.21 -6.93 10.47
CA ARG A 53 -9.47 -6.15 10.63
C ARG A 53 -9.40 -4.77 9.96
N ILE A 54 -8.24 -4.13 9.98
CA ILE A 54 -8.00 -2.86 9.28
C ILE A 54 -8.06 -3.09 7.76
N ILE A 55 -7.37 -4.11 7.28
CA ILE A 55 -7.23 -4.42 5.86
C ILE A 55 -8.57 -4.86 5.25
N ASP A 56 -9.37 -5.68 5.93
CA ASP A 56 -10.70 -6.11 5.49
C ASP A 56 -11.65 -4.91 5.22
N LYS A 57 -11.49 -3.80 5.94
CA LYS A 57 -12.31 -2.59 5.76
C LYS A 57 -11.78 -1.63 4.70
N THR A 58 -10.63 -1.93 4.10
CA THR A 58 -9.90 -1.05 3.18
C THR A 58 -10.48 -1.12 1.77
N HIS A 59 -10.67 0.05 1.13
CA HIS A 59 -11.08 0.14 -0.28
C HIS A 59 -9.87 0.34 -1.20
N VAL A 60 -8.86 1.08 -0.74
CA VAL A 60 -7.57 1.26 -1.43
C VAL A 60 -6.45 1.03 -0.42
N PHE A 61 -5.63 0.03 -0.67
CA PHE A 61 -4.48 -0.30 0.14
C PHE A 61 -3.22 0.24 -0.53
N ILE A 62 -2.49 1.11 0.18
CA ILE A 62 -1.27 1.74 -0.31
C ILE A 62 -0.13 1.30 0.59
N THR A 63 0.92 0.70 0.02
CA THR A 63 2.11 0.35 0.78
C THR A 63 3.33 0.18 -0.13
N MET A 64 4.50 0.16 0.48
CA MET A 64 5.76 -0.13 -0.21
C MET A 64 5.86 -1.62 -0.54
N HIS A 65 6.44 -1.93 -1.70
CA HIS A 65 6.76 -3.30 -2.11
C HIS A 65 7.51 -4.03 -0.99
N GLY A 66 7.05 -5.24 -0.65
CA GLY A 66 7.66 -6.07 0.36
C GLY A 66 6.63 -6.72 1.29
N MET A 67 7.02 -6.95 2.53
CA MET A 67 6.27 -7.81 3.47
C MET A 67 4.84 -7.34 3.78
N ALA A 68 4.57 -6.03 3.75
CA ALA A 68 3.24 -5.51 4.00
C ALA A 68 2.22 -5.98 2.94
N MET A 69 2.68 -6.35 1.73
CA MET A 69 1.86 -6.88 0.64
C MET A 69 1.21 -8.22 0.95
N ALA A 70 1.71 -8.97 1.93
CA ALA A 70 1.07 -10.22 2.38
C ALA A 70 -0.39 -9.99 2.82
N HIS A 71 -0.74 -8.76 3.20
CA HIS A 71 -2.09 -8.40 3.60
C HIS A 71 -3.11 -8.36 2.45
N ILE A 72 -2.70 -8.40 1.17
CA ILE A 72 -3.64 -8.38 0.03
C ILE A 72 -4.73 -9.45 0.17
N VAL A 73 -4.38 -10.63 0.70
CA VAL A 73 -5.31 -11.76 0.84
C VAL A 73 -6.47 -11.46 1.81
N PHE A 74 -6.35 -10.46 2.66
CA PHE A 74 -7.36 -10.03 3.62
C PHE A 74 -8.16 -8.82 3.14
N LEU A 75 -7.91 -8.31 1.92
CA LEU A 75 -8.70 -7.23 1.36
C LEU A 75 -10.10 -7.74 1.00
N LYS A 76 -11.09 -6.89 1.24
CA LYS A 76 -12.44 -7.14 0.75
C LYS A 76 -12.49 -7.18 -0.79
N PRO A 77 -13.53 -7.81 -1.37
CA PRO A 77 -13.77 -7.78 -2.80
C PRO A 77 -13.82 -6.35 -3.37
N ASN A 78 -13.29 -6.18 -4.58
CA ASN A 78 -13.23 -4.91 -5.30
C ASN A 78 -12.39 -3.81 -4.60
N ALA A 79 -11.50 -4.19 -3.68
CA ALA A 79 -10.46 -3.29 -3.19
C ALA A 79 -9.34 -3.12 -4.25
N TYR A 80 -8.69 -1.96 -4.22
CA TYR A 80 -7.56 -1.64 -5.09
C TYR A 80 -6.27 -1.62 -4.28
N VAL A 81 -5.16 -1.93 -4.95
CA VAL A 81 -3.82 -1.89 -4.36
C VAL A 81 -2.97 -0.89 -5.14
N ILE A 82 -2.29 0.00 -4.43
CA ILE A 82 -1.25 0.87 -4.96
C ILE A 82 0.06 0.45 -4.31
N GLU A 83 0.85 -0.31 -5.06
CA GLU A 83 2.17 -0.74 -4.63
C GLU A 83 3.22 0.30 -5.01
N LEU A 84 3.97 0.77 -4.03
CA LEU A 84 5.04 1.75 -4.19
C LEU A 84 6.39 1.05 -4.26
N PHE A 85 7.21 1.45 -5.24
CA PHE A 85 8.56 0.92 -5.39
C PHE A 85 9.60 1.99 -5.03
N PRO A 86 10.77 1.59 -4.50
CA PRO A 86 11.89 2.50 -4.35
C PRO A 86 12.27 3.16 -5.68
N TYR A 87 12.86 4.36 -5.60
CA TYR A 87 13.38 5.03 -6.79
C TYR A 87 14.39 4.14 -7.53
N ALA A 88 14.32 4.17 -8.87
CA ALA A 88 15.16 3.36 -9.76
C ALA A 88 15.06 1.84 -9.55
N PHE A 89 13.98 1.35 -8.93
CA PHE A 89 13.73 -0.08 -8.79
C PHE A 89 13.53 -0.73 -10.16
N LYS A 90 14.52 -1.53 -10.59
CA LYS A 90 14.47 -2.31 -11.84
C LYS A 90 14.05 -3.75 -11.54
N LYS A 91 12.87 -4.14 -12.01
CA LYS A 91 12.45 -5.55 -12.00
C LYS A 91 12.67 -6.14 -13.39
N VAL A 92 13.82 -6.78 -13.55
CA VAL A 92 14.13 -7.62 -14.72
C VAL A 92 12.99 -8.62 -14.98
N VAL A 93 12.31 -9.10 -13.93
CA VAL A 93 11.17 -10.03 -14.10
C VAL A 93 10.00 -9.42 -14.87
N TYR A 94 9.67 -8.13 -14.69
CA TYR A 94 8.58 -7.50 -15.45
C TYR A 94 8.98 -7.29 -16.90
N GLN A 95 10.25 -6.93 -17.14
CA GLN A 95 10.81 -6.82 -18.49
C GLN A 95 10.83 -8.20 -19.18
N ASN A 96 11.19 -9.26 -18.44
CA ASN A 96 11.17 -10.62 -18.93
C ASN A 96 9.75 -11.09 -19.23
N MET A 97 8.78 -10.83 -18.34
CA MET A 97 7.38 -11.17 -18.59
C MET A 97 6.81 -10.39 -19.76
N ALA A 98 7.08 -9.09 -19.87
CA ALA A 98 6.70 -8.26 -21.01
C ALA A 98 7.29 -8.83 -22.31
N SER A 99 8.57 -9.26 -22.28
CA SER A 99 9.22 -9.91 -23.41
C SER A 99 8.60 -11.26 -23.75
N VAL A 100 8.25 -12.09 -22.76
CA VAL A 100 7.63 -13.41 -22.96
C VAL A 100 6.20 -13.28 -23.47
N LEU A 101 5.46 -12.29 -22.98
CA LEU A 101 4.09 -12.00 -23.36
C LEU A 101 3.99 -11.13 -24.62
N ASN A 102 5.14 -10.71 -25.17
CA ASN A 102 5.28 -9.88 -26.35
C ASN A 102 4.51 -8.54 -26.26
N VAL A 103 4.45 -7.98 -25.05
CA VAL A 103 3.87 -6.67 -24.77
C VAL A 103 5.05 -5.73 -24.57
N ARG A 104 5.42 -4.99 -25.62
CA ARG A 104 6.51 -4.00 -25.58
C ARG A 104 5.99 -2.62 -25.24
#